data_AF-A0A2T4DLK2-F1
#
_entry.id   AF-A0A2T4DLK2-F1
#
_cell.length_a   1.000
_cell.length_b   1.000
_cell.length_c   1.000
_cell.angle_alpha   90.00
_cell.angle_beta   90.00
_cell.angle_gamma   90.00
#
_symmetry.space_group_name_H-M   'P 1'
#
loop_
_entity.id
_entity.type
_entity.pdbx_description
1 polymer ?
#
loop_
_entity_poly.entity_id
_entity_poly.type
_entity_poly.pdbx_seq_one_letter_code
_entity_poly.pdbx_strand_id
1 'polypeptide(L)'
;MGFKDLVARLDDILREHDKGKSLKRKELKHLKQELEKKQAKYRERLDSGSSEETPAQTEVRLRVVEAQLAKLRELMEEASL
;
A
#
# COMPACT_ATOMS: atom_id res chain seq x y z
N MET A 1 -8.01 2.41 -7.29
CA MET A 1 -6.69 2.44 -7.96
C MET A 1 -6.20 1.02 -8.29
N GLY A 2 -5.37 0.87 -9.32
CA GLY A 2 -4.63 -0.35 -9.60
C GLY A 2 -3.48 -0.56 -8.60
N PHE A 3 -2.84 -1.72 -8.64
CA PHE A 3 -1.68 -2.01 -7.80
C PHE A 3 -0.52 -1.03 -8.06
N LYS A 4 -0.17 -0.83 -9.34
CA LYS A 4 0.91 0.08 -9.73
C LYS A 4 0.65 1.52 -9.29
N ASP A 5 -0.59 1.99 -9.36
CA ASP A 5 -0.96 3.33 -8.91
C ASP A 5 -0.73 3.51 -7.41
N LEU A 6 -1.03 2.48 -6.60
CA LEU A 6 -0.83 2.52 -5.15
C LEU A 6 0.65 2.50 -4.78
N VAL A 7 1.47 1.76 -5.52
CA VAL A 7 2.93 1.77 -5.39
C VAL A 7 3.47 3.17 -5.69
N ALA A 8 3.17 3.69 -6.88
CA ALA A 8 3.62 5.01 -7.29
C ALA A 8 3.15 6.12 -6.33
N ARG A 9 1.93 6.03 -5.81
CA ARG A 9 1.40 7.03 -4.86
C ARG A 9 2.18 7.05 -3.55
N LEU A 10 2.61 5.91 -3.03
CA LEU A 10 3.45 5.87 -1.83
C LEU A 10 4.85 6.45 -2.11
N ASP A 11 5.44 6.10 -3.25
CA ASP A 11 6.75 6.61 -3.66
C ASP A 11 6.73 8.14 -3.83
N ASP A 12 5.66 8.68 -4.42
CA ASP A 12 5.46 10.13 -4.52
C ASP A 12 5.36 10.79 -3.13
N ILE A 13 4.61 10.19 -2.20
CA ILE A 13 4.49 10.71 -0.83
C ILE A 13 5.85 10.71 -0.13
N LEU A 14 6.60 9.62 -0.23
CA LEU A 14 7.95 9.50 0.33
C LEU A 14 8.88 10.56 -0.27
N ARG A 15 8.89 10.69 -1.60
CA ARG A 15 9.72 11.67 -2.30
C ARG A 15 9.39 13.11 -1.89
N GLU A 16 8.12 13.42 -1.68
CA GLU A 16 7.72 14.75 -1.22
C GLU A 16 8.10 14.98 0.25
N HIS A 17 8.00 13.96 1.10
CA HIS A 17 8.46 13.99 2.48
C HIS A 17 9.96 14.22 2.59
N ASP A 18 10.76 13.52 1.78
CA ASP A 18 12.22 13.68 1.71
C ASP A 18 12.64 15.09 1.28
N LYS A 19 11.80 15.79 0.52
CA LYS A 19 11.99 17.23 0.19
C LYS A 19 11.57 18.17 1.32
N GLY A 20 11.23 17.65 2.50
CA GLY A 20 10.77 18.40 3.65
C GLY A 20 9.31 18.87 3.56
N LYS A 21 8.49 18.31 2.65
CA LYS A 21 7.06 18.66 2.62
C LYS A 21 6.30 17.93 3.72
N SER A 22 5.38 18.64 4.34
CA SER A 22 4.52 18.08 5.39
C SER A 22 3.62 16.97 4.85
N LEU A 23 3.59 15.85 5.58
CA LEU A 23 2.72 14.72 5.29
C LEU A 23 1.26 15.06 5.59
N LYS A 24 0.39 14.97 4.57
CA LYS A 24 -1.04 15.17 4.78
C LYS A 24 -1.66 13.91 5.39
N ARG A 25 -2.00 13.96 6.68
CA ARG A 25 -2.68 12.84 7.41
C ARG A 25 -3.90 12.28 6.67
N LYS A 26 -4.68 13.12 5.97
CA LYS A 26 -5.84 12.67 5.17
C LYS A 26 -5.40 11.80 3.97
N GLU A 27 -4.33 12.19 3.28
CA GLU A 27 -3.80 11.41 2.14
C GLU A 27 -3.22 10.07 2.64
N LEU A 28 -2.46 10.07 3.74
CA LEU A 28 -1.94 8.85 4.35
C LEU A 28 -3.07 7.89 4.76
N LYS A 29 -4.11 8.38 5.43
CA LYS A 29 -5.28 7.57 5.81
C LYS A 29 -5.99 6.97 4.59
N HIS A 30 -6.17 7.76 3.54
CA HIS A 30 -6.82 7.28 2.32
C HIS A 30 -5.99 6.19 1.63
N LEU A 31 -4.67 6.39 1.51
CA LEU A 31 -3.77 5.38 0.94
C LEU A 31 -3.77 4.09 1.77
N LYS A 32 -3.82 4.18 3.11
CA LYS A 32 -3.89 3.03 4.00
C LYS A 32 -5.13 2.18 3.71
N GLN A 33 -6.29 2.82 3.60
CA GLN A 33 -7.56 2.13 3.32
C GLN A 33 -7.53 1.40 1.97
N GLU A 34 -6.99 2.03 0.93
CA GLU A 34 -6.90 1.40 -0.39
C GLU A 34 -5.92 0.22 -0.40
N LEU A 35 -4.80 0.31 0.31
CA LEU A 35 -3.85 -0.79 0.48
C LEU A 35 -4.46 -1.95 1.29
N GLU A 36 -5.19 -1.67 2.38
CA GLU A 36 -5.89 -2.70 3.17
C GLU A 36 -6.95 -3.44 2.33
N LYS A 37 -7.70 -2.73 1.48
CA LYS A 37 -8.62 -3.35 0.53
C LYS A 37 -7.90 -4.26 -0.47
N LYS A 38 -6.73 -3.84 -0.98
CA LYS A 38 -5.94 -4.70 -1.89
C LYS A 38 -5.39 -5.93 -1.19
N GLN A 39 -4.90 -5.76 0.04
CA GLN A 39 -4.41 -6.86 0.86
C GLN A 39 -5.51 -7.92 1.05
N ALA A 40 -6.72 -7.49 1.44
CA ALA A 40 -7.87 -8.38 1.58
C ALA A 40 -8.20 -9.12 0.27
N LYS A 41 -8.24 -8.39 -0.85
CA LYS A 41 -8.51 -8.99 -2.17
C LYS A 41 -7.44 -10.01 -2.58
N TYR A 42 -6.17 -9.76 -2.30
CA TYR A 42 -5.10 -10.72 -2.62
C TYR A 42 -5.16 -11.96 -1.73
N ARG A 43 -5.48 -11.81 -0.44
CA ARG A 43 -5.70 -12.95 0.46
C ARG A 43 -6.89 -13.80 0.02
N GLU A 44 -8.01 -13.16 -0.31
CA GLU A 44 -9.21 -13.84 -0.86
C GLU A 44 -8.88 -14.58 -2.17
N ARG A 45 -8.11 -13.97 -3.06
CA ARG A 45 -7.69 -14.60 -4.32
C ARG A 45 -6.82 -15.85 -4.08
N LEU A 46 -5.90 -15.80 -3.12
CA LEU A 46 -5.06 -16.94 -2.76
C LEU A 46 -5.87 -18.07 -2.14
N ASP A 47 -6.86 -17.74 -1.31
CA ASP A 47 -7.75 -18.71 -0.66
C ASP A 47 -8.73 -19.37 -1.65
N SER A 48 -9.31 -18.57 -2.56
CA SER A 48 -10.28 -19.05 -3.56
C SER A 48 -9.67 -19.72 -4.80
N GLY A 49 -8.34 -19.69 -4.96
CA GLY A 49 -7.66 -20.28 -6.11
C GLY A 49 -8.04 -19.63 -7.46
N SER A 50 -8.42 -18.35 -7.46
CA SER A 50 -8.91 -17.66 -8.66
C SER A 50 -7.88 -17.63 -9.80
N SER A 51 -8.35 -17.89 -11.03
CA SER A 51 -7.53 -18.05 -12.24
C SER A 51 -7.10 -16.72 -12.91
N GLU A 52 -7.46 -15.55 -12.35
CA GLU A 52 -7.11 -14.25 -12.95
C GLU A 52 -5.59 -13.98 -12.96
N GLU A 53 -4.85 -14.55 -12.00
CA GLU A 53 -3.41 -14.35 -11.86
C GLU A 53 -2.81 -15.57 -11.15
N THR A 54 -1.57 -15.93 -11.45
CA THR A 54 -0.94 -17.08 -10.77
C THR A 54 -0.82 -16.81 -9.26
N PRO A 55 -0.93 -17.84 -8.40
CA PRO A 55 -0.74 -17.69 -6.96
C PRO A 55 0.59 -17.02 -6.60
N ALA A 56 1.69 -17.41 -7.26
CA ALA A 56 3.01 -16.82 -7.05
C ALA A 56 3.06 -15.31 -7.33
N GLN A 57 2.41 -14.85 -8.42
CA GLN A 57 2.32 -13.41 -8.72
C GLN A 57 1.46 -12.67 -7.68
N THR A 58 0.36 -13.29 -7.24
CA THR A 58 -0.52 -12.73 -6.21
C THR A 58 0.21 -12.60 -4.86
N GLU A 59 1.02 -13.59 -4.47
CA GLU A 59 1.85 -13.55 -3.27
C GLU A 59 2.89 -12.42 -3.32
N VAL A 60 3.56 -12.24 -4.45
CA VAL A 60 4.53 -11.14 -4.62
C VAL A 60 3.85 -9.79 -4.42
N ARG A 61 2.67 -9.59 -5.03
CA ARG A 61 1.91 -8.35 -4.85
C ARG A 61 1.42 -8.16 -3.42
N LEU A 62 0.99 -9.24 -2.76
CA LEU A 62 0.59 -9.21 -1.36
C LEU A 62 1.75 -8.74 -0.47
N ARG A 63 2.94 -9.32 -0.63
CA ARG A 63 4.14 -8.91 0.14
C ARG A 63 4.49 -7.44 -0.09
N VAL A 64 4.38 -6.95 -1.32
CA VAL A 64 4.58 -5.52 -1.61
C VAL A 64 3.56 -4.67 -0.88
N VAL A 65 2.26 -4.99 -0.97
CA VAL A 65 1.22 -4.24 -0.25
C VAL A 65 1.45 -4.26 1.26
N GLU A 66 1.90 -5.39 1.82
CA GLU A 66 2.21 -5.52 3.25
C GLU A 66 3.40 -4.65 3.66
N ALA A 67 4.46 -4.61 2.85
CA ALA A 67 5.59 -3.72 3.06
C ALA A 67 5.18 -2.23 2.97
N GLN A 68 4.33 -1.88 2.00
CA GLN A 68 3.79 -0.53 1.86
C GLN A 68 2.94 -0.12 3.08
N LEU A 69 2.11 -1.02 3.59
CA LEU A 69 1.31 -0.78 4.80
C LEU A 69 2.19 -0.59 6.03
N ALA A 70 3.27 -1.36 6.17
CA ALA A 70 4.24 -1.18 7.24
C ALA A 70 4.88 0.21 7.15
N LYS A 71 5.39 0.59 5.97
CA LYS A 71 6.01 1.90 5.77
C LYS A 71 5.04 3.05 6.02
N LEU A 72 3.79 2.89 5.61
CA LEU A 72 2.76 3.91 5.83
C LEU A 72 2.42 4.11 7.31
N ARG A 73 2.49 3.04 8.12
CA ARG A 73 2.30 3.15 9.58
C ARG A 73 3.42 3.96 10.21
N GLU A 74 4.68 3.71 9.84
CA GLU A 74 5.83 4.51 10.28
C GLU A 74 5.64 6.00 9.94
N LEU A 75 5.29 6.33 8.70
CA LEU A 75 5.04 7.71 8.27
C LEU A 75 3.89 8.38 9.04
N MET A 76 2.85 7.62 9.38
CA MET A 76 1.73 8.14 10.16
C MET A 76 2.11 8.40 11.63
N GLU A 77 2.99 7.58 12.19
CA GLU A 77 3.55 7.77 13.54
C GLU A 77 4.48 8.99 13.56
N GLU A 78 5.37 9.12 12.58
CA GLU A 78 6.22 10.31 12.40
C GLU A 78 5.40 11.59 12.24
N ALA A 79 4.33 11.58 11.43
CA ALA A 79 3.44 12.71 11.25
C ALA A 79 2.52 13.01 12.46
N SER A 80 2.54 12.15 13.48
CA SER A 80 1.78 12.31 14.74
C SER A 80 2.62 12.89 15.88
N LEU A 81 3.94 12.88 15.74
CA LEU A 81 4.91 13.58 16.58
C LEU A 81 5.00 15.06 16.22
#